data_AF-A0A166TKQ2-F1
#
_entry.id   AF-A0A166TKQ2-F1
#
_cell.length_a   1.000
_cell.length_b   1.000
_cell.length_c   1.000
_cell.angle_alpha   90.00
_cell.angle_beta   90.00
_cell.angle_gamma   90.00
#
_symmetry.space_group_name_H-M   'P 1'
#
loop_
_entity.id
_entity.type
_entity.pdbx_description
1 polymer ?
#
loop_
_entity_poly.entity_id
_entity_poly.type
_entity_poly.pdbx_seq_one_letter_code
_entity_poly.pdbx_strand_id
1 'polypeptide(L)'
;MRSAAFACLFVVTSFISVTGVSAHQRTSSHPYWLASIGHNGLSPFNNDTSFVVYRNVQHAAYGAVGDGVTDDTAAIQKALTDGDACATPSCSGSTLYPKLVYLPPGKYLVSSTLQISMYTQIVGSPISPPTIIASVLFGSSYVLDGYPNTNGSYWNANAASLNFYKSIRNIKIDTTNVLSSTAVTCLNWAVSQATSLRSVSFAMAPHSAHVGVDMVGGGSGTFMGDLVFQGGAVGLSVNNQQFHFRNLSFIGCTTGISTSHLFIGVFQDISFTDCQVGIQGQPVGSGGFNSISLIDSVATNVGVLILAPPQTTSDIRAVVIDNLSTSRVANILISSSPAATTIVLPGNATGFLSVPSYVRGMVYNQTANFTGGETFTYLSKPSSMRASGSRTKLWYTKSKPVFSTLAATSVVNVKYHGVIGDGVTDDLAAIQAVINTYAGTGKMVYFPYGVYRISATLYAPPGTIIQGEAWASIRADSGSSGFWSDESDPQPVLQIGKPGDKGAS
;
A
#
# COMPACT_ATOMS: atom_id res chain seq x y z
N MET A 1 59.29 -45.40 1.94
CA MET A 1 59.18 -43.95 2.23
C MET A 1 58.34 -43.33 1.13
N ARG A 2 57.05 -43.08 1.40
CA ARG A 2 56.09 -42.48 0.47
C ARG A 2 55.64 -41.16 1.07
N SER A 3 55.84 -40.05 0.38
CA SER A 3 55.32 -38.74 0.77
C SER A 3 54.10 -38.42 -0.08
N ALA A 4 52.94 -38.31 0.56
CA ALA A 4 51.71 -37.80 -0.03
C ALA A 4 51.59 -36.31 0.32
N ALA A 5 51.44 -35.47 -0.70
CA ALA A 5 51.20 -34.04 -0.54
C ALA A 5 49.69 -33.80 -0.32
N PHE A 6 49.35 -33.24 0.84
CA PHE A 6 48.03 -32.71 1.14
C PHE A 6 47.94 -31.27 0.62
N ALA A 7 47.12 -31.02 -0.40
CA ALA A 7 46.75 -29.68 -0.82
C ALA A 7 45.44 -29.29 -0.11
N CYS A 8 45.54 -28.39 0.88
CA CYS A 8 44.37 -27.78 1.53
C CYS A 8 43.78 -26.72 0.59
N LEU A 9 42.61 -27.00 0.03
CA LEU A 9 41.82 -26.04 -0.73
C LEU A 9 41.08 -25.12 0.27
N PHE A 10 41.50 -23.86 0.36
CA PHE A 10 40.75 -22.85 1.13
C PHE A 10 39.46 -22.51 0.38
N VAL A 11 38.33 -23.02 0.88
CA VAL A 11 37.00 -22.56 0.51
C VAL A 11 36.77 -21.23 1.22
N VAL A 12 36.83 -20.12 0.48
CA VAL A 12 36.36 -18.82 0.98
C VAL A 12 34.83 -18.84 0.93
N THR A 13 34.20 -19.28 2.01
CA THR A 13 32.79 -19.04 2.28
C THR A 13 32.62 -17.57 2.65
N SER A 14 32.27 -16.73 1.67
CA SER A 14 31.71 -15.41 1.96
C SER A 14 30.33 -15.59 2.57
N PHE A 15 30.30 -15.81 3.89
CA PHE A 15 29.13 -15.50 4.69
C PHE A 15 28.91 -14.00 4.58
N ILE A 16 27.87 -13.60 3.85
CA ILE A 16 27.28 -12.28 4.05
C ILE A 16 26.67 -12.35 5.45
N SER A 17 27.47 -11.99 6.45
CA SER A 17 26.98 -11.56 7.73
C SER A 17 26.02 -10.41 7.45
N VAL A 18 24.71 -10.69 7.60
CA VAL A 18 23.73 -9.65 7.85
C VAL A 18 24.15 -9.06 9.18
N THR A 19 25.07 -8.10 9.13
CA THR A 19 25.24 -7.16 10.22
C THR A 19 23.89 -6.49 10.35
N GLY A 20 23.10 -6.97 11.32
CA GLY A 20 22.04 -6.18 11.88
C GLY A 20 22.68 -4.86 12.19
N VAL A 21 22.38 -3.85 11.37
CA VAL A 21 22.49 -2.48 11.80
C VAL A 21 21.61 -2.48 13.03
N SER A 22 22.24 -2.57 14.20
CA SER A 22 21.64 -2.11 15.42
C SER A 22 21.39 -0.65 15.12
N ALA A 23 20.21 -0.38 14.57
CA ALA A 23 19.65 0.94 14.61
C ALA A 23 19.71 1.24 16.10
N HIS A 24 20.61 2.15 16.47
CA HIS A 24 20.34 2.98 17.61
C HIS A 24 18.94 3.54 17.32
N GLN A 25 17.91 2.84 17.84
CA GLN A 25 16.63 3.44 18.11
C GLN A 25 17.01 4.58 19.04
N ARG A 26 17.25 5.76 18.47
CA ARG A 26 16.83 6.97 19.15
C ARG A 26 15.35 6.72 19.39
N THR A 27 15.04 6.22 20.58
CA THR A 27 13.72 6.28 21.14
C THR A 27 13.38 7.76 21.06
N SER A 28 12.56 8.11 20.07
CA SER A 28 11.86 9.37 20.12
C SER A 28 11.14 9.35 21.45
N SER A 29 11.60 10.13 22.41
CA SER A 29 10.95 10.28 23.72
C SER A 29 9.55 10.91 23.60
N HIS A 30 9.14 11.26 22.37
CA HIS A 30 7.88 11.90 22.06
C HIS A 30 6.98 10.93 21.28
N PRO A 31 5.67 10.91 21.60
CA PRO A 31 4.67 10.18 20.81
C PRO A 31 4.63 10.69 19.37
N TYR A 32 4.11 9.85 18.47
CA TYR A 32 3.90 10.23 17.08
C TYR A 32 3.05 11.50 16.99
N TRP A 33 3.46 12.49 16.18
CA TRP A 33 2.82 13.82 16.14
C TRP A 33 1.29 13.76 15.98
N LEU A 34 0.78 12.80 15.20
CA LEU A 34 -0.65 12.66 14.94
C LEU A 34 -1.43 12.29 16.20
N ALA A 35 -0.79 11.67 17.19
CA ALA A 35 -1.44 11.34 18.47
C ALA A 35 -1.55 12.56 19.40
N SER A 36 -0.81 13.65 19.13
CA SER A 36 -0.65 14.77 20.06
C SER A 36 -1.03 16.13 19.48
N ILE A 37 -1.16 16.25 18.16
CA ILE A 37 -1.65 17.47 17.53
C ILE A 37 -3.12 17.71 17.93
N GLY A 38 -3.52 18.98 18.04
CA GLY A 38 -4.93 19.30 18.27
C GLY A 38 -5.78 18.94 17.05
N HIS A 39 -6.86 18.18 17.29
CA HIS A 39 -7.80 17.73 16.26
C HIS A 39 -9.06 18.59 16.29
N ASN A 40 -9.21 19.47 15.31
CA ASN A 40 -10.36 20.35 15.12
C ASN A 40 -10.85 20.32 13.65
N GLY A 41 -10.70 19.16 13.01
CA GLY A 41 -11.30 18.88 11.71
C GLY A 41 -12.82 18.85 11.81
N LEU A 42 -13.50 19.30 10.76
CA LEU A 42 -14.96 19.32 10.67
C LEU A 42 -15.39 18.88 9.27
N SER A 43 -16.51 18.16 9.15
CA SER A 43 -17.09 17.77 7.86
C SER A 43 -18.16 18.79 7.46
N PRO A 44 -17.84 19.82 6.66
CA PRO A 44 -18.71 21.01 6.53
C PRO A 44 -20.04 20.75 5.83
N PHE A 45 -20.13 19.66 5.07
CA PHE A 45 -21.35 19.28 4.35
C PHE A 45 -22.09 18.13 5.03
N ASN A 46 -21.62 17.67 6.19
CA ASN A 46 -22.36 16.75 7.03
C ASN A 46 -23.36 17.55 7.87
N ASN A 47 -24.63 17.14 7.84
CA ASN A 47 -25.69 17.78 8.62
C ASN A 47 -25.51 17.57 10.14
N ASP A 48 -24.78 16.54 10.55
CA ASP A 48 -24.38 16.34 11.93
C ASP A 48 -23.11 17.14 12.24
N THR A 49 -23.31 18.32 12.86
CA THR A 49 -22.21 19.19 13.30
C THR A 49 -21.36 18.61 14.43
N SER A 50 -21.83 17.53 15.09
CA SER A 50 -21.07 16.82 16.12
C SER A 50 -20.21 15.68 15.56
N PHE A 51 -20.24 15.45 14.25
CA PHE A 51 -19.49 14.36 13.60
C PHE A 51 -17.99 14.48 13.85
N VAL A 52 -17.42 13.43 14.44
CA VAL A 52 -16.00 13.37 14.80
C VAL A 52 -15.18 12.76 13.67
N VAL A 53 -14.21 13.51 13.14
CA VAL A 53 -13.32 13.04 12.07
C VAL A 53 -12.17 12.19 12.62
N TYR A 54 -11.44 12.70 13.61
CA TYR A 54 -10.31 12.01 14.24
C TYR A 54 -10.78 11.15 15.42
N ARG A 55 -10.43 9.87 15.40
CA ARG A 55 -10.97 8.87 16.31
C ARG A 55 -9.83 8.03 16.87
N ASN A 56 -9.43 8.29 18.10
CA ASN A 56 -8.50 7.41 18.81
C ASN A 56 -9.29 6.26 19.44
N VAL A 57 -9.00 5.01 19.07
CA VAL A 57 -9.76 3.84 19.56
C VAL A 57 -9.71 3.66 21.08
N GLN A 58 -8.67 4.18 21.76
CA GLN A 58 -8.56 4.13 23.23
C GLN A 58 -9.24 5.31 23.93
N HIS A 59 -9.77 6.29 23.19
CA HIS A 59 -10.54 7.38 23.78
C HIS A 59 -11.78 6.82 24.50
N ALA A 60 -12.21 7.46 25.59
CA ALA A 60 -13.32 7.00 26.43
C ALA A 60 -14.65 6.78 25.66
N ALA A 61 -14.81 7.46 24.51
CA ALA A 61 -15.97 7.28 23.62
C ALA A 61 -16.02 5.93 22.88
N TYR A 62 -14.90 5.19 22.84
CA TYR A 62 -14.75 3.92 22.14
C TYR A 62 -14.26 2.80 23.07
N GLY A 63 -13.24 3.08 23.89
CA GLY A 63 -12.85 2.22 25.02
C GLY A 63 -12.00 1.00 24.67
N ALA A 64 -11.27 0.98 23.55
CA ALA A 64 -10.33 -0.10 23.28
C ALA A 64 -9.19 -0.08 24.31
N VAL A 65 -8.76 -1.25 24.78
CA VAL A 65 -7.70 -1.38 25.80
C VAL A 65 -6.33 -1.54 25.14
N GLY A 66 -6.20 -2.41 24.13
CA GLY A 66 -4.94 -2.63 23.43
C GLY A 66 -3.90 -3.44 24.24
N ASP A 67 -4.35 -4.32 25.14
CA ASP A 67 -3.51 -5.18 26.00
C ASP A 67 -3.23 -6.59 25.41
N GLY A 68 -3.94 -6.97 24.33
CA GLY A 68 -3.87 -8.27 23.67
C GLY A 68 -4.68 -9.36 24.34
N VAL A 69 -5.51 -9.01 25.33
CA VAL A 69 -6.34 -9.94 26.12
C VAL A 69 -7.80 -9.51 26.07
N THR A 70 -8.07 -8.22 26.29
CA THR A 70 -9.41 -7.65 26.18
C THR A 70 -9.84 -7.67 24.72
N ASP A 71 -11.08 -8.13 24.47
CA ASP A 71 -11.67 -8.10 23.14
C ASP A 71 -12.04 -6.67 22.75
N ASP A 72 -11.24 -6.09 21.85
CA ASP A 72 -11.37 -4.72 21.38
C ASP A 72 -12.29 -4.59 20.15
N THR A 73 -12.94 -5.67 19.71
CA THR A 73 -13.72 -5.68 18.47
C THR A 73 -14.80 -4.62 18.46
N ALA A 74 -15.62 -4.56 19.52
CA ALA A 74 -16.73 -3.61 19.60
C ALA A 74 -16.25 -2.16 19.65
N ALA A 75 -15.17 -1.90 20.40
CA ALA A 75 -14.58 -0.57 20.52
C ALA A 75 -14.03 -0.06 19.18
N ILE A 76 -13.27 -0.90 18.48
CA ILE A 76 -12.69 -0.55 17.18
C ILE A 76 -13.78 -0.44 16.12
N GLN A 77 -14.75 -1.35 16.09
CA GLN A 77 -15.86 -1.29 15.15
C GLN A 77 -16.67 -0.01 15.34
N LYS A 78 -16.92 0.40 16.60
CA LYS A 78 -17.56 1.68 16.90
C LYS A 78 -16.74 2.84 16.35
N ALA A 79 -15.42 2.86 16.56
CA ALA A 79 -14.57 3.92 15.99
C ALA A 79 -14.67 3.98 14.44
N LEU A 80 -14.81 2.84 13.77
CA LEU A 80 -14.94 2.75 12.32
C LEU A 80 -16.29 3.27 11.78
N THR A 81 -17.38 3.23 12.56
CA THR A 81 -18.74 3.48 12.03
C THR A 81 -19.57 4.52 12.79
N ASP A 82 -19.12 5.01 13.96
CA ASP A 82 -19.86 5.99 14.76
C ASP A 82 -20.20 7.25 13.93
N GLY A 83 -21.47 7.68 13.93
CA GLY A 83 -21.94 8.82 13.11
C GLY A 83 -21.85 8.65 11.59
N ASP A 84 -21.54 7.46 11.06
CA ASP A 84 -21.46 7.19 9.62
C ASP A 84 -22.76 6.53 9.11
N ALA A 85 -23.69 7.35 8.60
CA ALA A 85 -24.93 6.83 8.02
C ALA A 85 -24.72 6.08 6.69
N CYS A 86 -23.50 6.07 6.14
CA CYS A 86 -23.13 5.31 4.95
C CYS A 86 -22.46 3.96 5.28
N ALA A 87 -22.29 3.62 6.56
CA ALA A 87 -21.80 2.30 7.00
C ALA A 87 -22.90 1.22 6.92
N THR A 88 -23.48 1.03 5.73
CA THR A 88 -24.61 0.14 5.46
C THR A 88 -24.65 -0.27 3.98
N PRO A 89 -25.17 -1.46 3.61
CA PRO A 89 -25.32 -1.88 2.21
C PRO A 89 -26.19 -0.96 1.36
N SER A 90 -27.14 -0.25 1.98
CA SER A 90 -28.03 0.65 1.26
C SER A 90 -27.34 1.93 0.77
N CYS A 91 -26.12 2.21 1.24
CA CYS A 91 -25.33 3.35 0.78
C CYS A 91 -24.41 2.96 -0.39
N SER A 92 -24.43 3.79 -1.44
CA SER A 92 -23.57 3.64 -2.62
C SER A 92 -22.17 4.26 -2.46
N GLY A 93 -21.85 4.77 -1.27
CA GLY A 93 -20.62 5.55 -0.99
C GLY A 93 -20.93 7.02 -0.69
N SER A 94 -20.09 7.67 0.12
CA SER A 94 -20.28 9.07 0.52
C SER A 94 -18.97 9.73 0.93
N THR A 95 -18.82 11.01 0.60
CA THR A 95 -17.72 11.88 1.06
C THR A 95 -18.11 12.76 2.27
N LEU A 96 -19.28 12.52 2.87
CA LEU A 96 -19.75 13.28 4.04
C LEU A 96 -19.21 12.76 5.37
N TYR A 97 -18.69 11.52 5.40
CA TYR A 97 -18.29 10.81 6.61
C TYR A 97 -16.79 10.48 6.66
N PRO A 98 -15.89 11.48 6.61
CA PRO A 98 -14.44 11.28 6.67
C PRO A 98 -14.03 10.75 8.03
N LYS A 99 -13.25 9.67 8.07
CA LYS A 99 -12.79 9.08 9.33
C LYS A 99 -11.29 8.88 9.30
N LEU A 100 -10.59 9.39 10.31
CA LEU A 100 -9.22 9.00 10.63
C LEU A 100 -9.26 8.24 11.95
N VAL A 101 -9.28 6.91 11.87
CA VAL A 101 -9.23 6.00 13.01
C VAL A 101 -7.77 5.73 13.37
N TYR A 102 -7.34 6.28 14.49
CA TYR A 102 -5.99 6.12 15.03
C TYR A 102 -5.95 4.97 16.03
N LEU A 103 -5.00 4.06 15.81
CA LEU A 103 -4.64 3.00 16.76
C LEU A 103 -3.31 3.38 17.43
N PRO A 104 -3.33 3.76 18.73
CA PRO A 104 -2.11 3.90 19.52
C PRO A 104 -1.29 2.61 19.55
N PRO A 105 0.01 2.65 19.92
CA PRO A 105 0.79 1.44 20.15
C PRO A 105 0.08 0.50 21.14
N GLY A 106 -0.10 -0.76 20.74
CA GLY A 106 -0.82 -1.76 21.53
C GLY A 106 -1.07 -3.05 20.77
N LYS A 107 -1.67 -4.02 21.45
CA LYS A 107 -2.14 -5.28 20.88
C LYS A 107 -3.67 -5.32 21.03
N TYR A 108 -4.39 -5.34 19.92
CA TYR A 108 -5.84 -5.28 19.90
C TYR A 108 -6.39 -6.66 19.53
N LEU A 109 -6.86 -7.43 20.51
CA LEU A 109 -7.47 -8.72 20.26
C LEU A 109 -8.86 -8.50 19.64
N VAL A 110 -9.16 -9.19 18.55
CA VAL A 110 -10.48 -9.13 17.89
C VAL A 110 -11.04 -10.54 17.68
N SER A 111 -12.33 -10.71 17.90
CA SER A 111 -13.03 -12.00 17.77
C SER A 111 -13.96 -12.09 16.57
N SER A 112 -14.24 -10.96 15.90
CA SER A 112 -15.02 -10.95 14.66
C SER A 112 -14.55 -9.84 13.70
N THR A 113 -15.05 -9.89 12.47
CA THR A 113 -14.67 -8.99 11.37
C THR A 113 -14.92 -7.52 11.69
N LEU A 114 -13.89 -6.70 11.47
CA LEU A 114 -14.00 -5.24 11.50
C LEU A 114 -14.32 -4.71 10.10
N GLN A 115 -15.51 -4.13 9.96
CA GLN A 115 -16.05 -3.60 8.70
C GLN A 115 -15.63 -2.15 8.47
N ILE A 116 -15.18 -1.85 7.25
CA ILE A 116 -14.61 -0.55 6.89
C ILE A 116 -15.45 0.11 5.78
N SER A 117 -16.10 1.23 6.11
CA SER A 117 -16.84 2.05 5.13
C SER A 117 -15.91 2.90 4.27
N MET A 118 -16.45 3.38 3.14
CA MET A 118 -15.79 4.40 2.31
C MET A 118 -15.35 5.61 3.16
N TYR A 119 -14.33 6.31 2.68
CA TYR A 119 -13.85 7.55 3.30
C TYR A 119 -13.22 7.36 4.70
N THR A 120 -12.53 6.23 4.88
CA THR A 120 -11.90 5.82 6.14
C THR A 120 -10.39 5.63 6.01
N GLN A 121 -9.63 6.23 6.93
CA GLN A 121 -8.21 5.95 7.16
C GLN A 121 -8.03 5.22 8.48
N ILE A 122 -7.35 4.08 8.47
CA ILE A 122 -6.84 3.41 9.66
C ILE A 122 -5.35 3.72 9.76
N VAL A 123 -4.92 4.29 10.88
CA VAL A 123 -3.56 4.80 11.06
C VAL A 123 -2.98 4.32 12.38
N GLY A 124 -1.92 3.53 12.34
CA GLY A 124 -1.11 3.22 13.52
C GLY A 124 0.06 4.18 13.70
N SER A 125 0.72 4.08 14.86
CA SER A 125 2.00 4.76 15.10
C SER A 125 3.11 4.15 14.24
N PRO A 126 3.81 4.92 13.38
CA PRO A 126 4.97 4.42 12.64
C PRO A 126 6.20 4.16 13.52
N ILE A 127 6.21 4.67 14.77
CA ILE A 127 7.31 4.46 15.74
C ILE A 127 7.19 3.07 16.39
N SER A 128 5.96 2.68 16.73
CA SER A 128 5.61 1.38 17.28
C SER A 128 4.26 0.93 16.72
N PRO A 129 4.25 0.26 15.55
CA PRO A 129 3.03 -0.16 14.89
C PRO A 129 2.16 -1.06 15.79
N PRO A 130 0.88 -0.71 16.03
CA PRO A 130 -0.04 -1.58 16.75
C PRO A 130 -0.29 -2.88 15.99
N THR A 131 -0.68 -3.91 16.74
CA THR A 131 -1.01 -5.23 16.18
C THR A 131 -2.49 -5.52 16.43
N ILE A 132 -3.24 -5.82 15.38
CA ILE A 132 -4.58 -6.40 15.47
C ILE A 132 -4.40 -7.92 15.45
N ILE A 133 -4.87 -8.60 16.49
CA ILE A 133 -4.67 -10.04 16.70
C ILE A 133 -6.01 -10.73 16.55
N ALA A 134 -6.15 -11.63 15.59
CA ALA A 134 -7.32 -12.48 15.50
C ALA A 134 -7.34 -13.48 16.67
N SER A 135 -8.45 -13.57 17.37
CA SER A 135 -8.62 -14.54 18.46
C SER A 135 -8.53 -15.98 17.95
N VAL A 136 -8.21 -16.92 18.82
CA VAL A 136 -8.16 -18.35 18.48
C VAL A 136 -9.49 -18.89 17.93
N LEU A 137 -10.62 -18.25 18.27
CA LEU A 137 -11.97 -18.63 17.84
C LEU A 137 -12.51 -17.79 16.67
N PHE A 138 -11.68 -16.99 15.99
CA PHE A 138 -12.12 -16.04 14.95
C PHE A 138 -12.90 -16.70 13.79
N GLY A 139 -12.55 -17.95 13.44
CA GLY A 139 -13.21 -18.70 12.37
C GLY A 139 -12.79 -18.28 10.96
N SER A 140 -13.50 -18.78 9.95
CA SER A 140 -13.26 -18.49 8.53
C SER A 140 -13.95 -17.19 8.13
N SER A 141 -13.23 -16.07 8.23
CA SER A 141 -13.68 -14.74 7.81
C SER A 141 -12.49 -13.81 7.52
N TYR A 142 -12.76 -12.52 7.30
CA TYR A 142 -11.78 -11.45 7.19
C TYR A 142 -11.56 -10.77 8.55
N VAL A 143 -10.31 -10.55 8.98
CA VAL A 143 -10.02 -9.75 10.19
C VAL A 143 -10.45 -8.30 9.97
N LEU A 144 -9.99 -7.71 8.87
CA LEU A 144 -10.46 -6.42 8.37
C LEU A 144 -11.21 -6.62 7.04
N ASP A 145 -12.41 -6.07 6.93
CA ASP A 145 -13.19 -6.13 5.71
C ASP A 145 -13.36 -4.74 5.07
N GLY A 146 -12.56 -4.49 4.03
CA GLY A 146 -12.59 -3.30 3.21
C GLY A 146 -13.73 -3.25 2.21
N TYR A 147 -14.49 -4.32 2.02
CA TYR A 147 -15.67 -4.38 1.17
C TYR A 147 -16.73 -5.29 1.81
N PRO A 148 -17.34 -4.85 2.92
CA PRO A 148 -18.20 -5.70 3.72
C PRO A 148 -19.39 -6.25 2.95
N ASN A 149 -19.63 -7.56 3.09
CA ASN A 149 -20.91 -8.19 2.78
C ASN A 149 -21.71 -8.34 4.06
N THR A 150 -22.84 -7.65 4.16
CA THR A 150 -23.77 -7.85 5.27
C THR A 150 -25.09 -8.35 4.72
N ASN A 151 -25.50 -9.54 5.14
CA ASN A 151 -26.74 -10.21 4.74
C ASN A 151 -26.89 -10.41 3.23
N GLY A 152 -25.81 -10.83 2.56
CA GLY A 152 -25.80 -11.11 1.12
C GLY A 152 -25.62 -9.88 0.24
N SER A 153 -25.54 -8.68 0.83
CA SER A 153 -25.35 -7.42 0.10
C SER A 153 -24.03 -6.77 0.47
N TYR A 154 -23.21 -6.52 -0.53
CA TYR A 154 -21.98 -5.76 -0.41
C TYR A 154 -22.24 -4.25 -0.35
N TRP A 155 -21.43 -3.54 0.43
CA TRP A 155 -21.46 -2.08 0.50
C TRP A 155 -21.06 -1.42 -0.84
N ASN A 156 -21.36 -0.13 -1.01
CA ASN A 156 -21.11 0.62 -2.25
C ASN A 156 -21.84 0.03 -3.46
N ALA A 157 -23.15 -0.19 -3.31
CA ALA A 157 -24.04 -0.68 -4.37
C ALA A 157 -23.59 -2.00 -5.03
N ASN A 158 -23.02 -2.92 -4.24
CA ASN A 158 -22.48 -4.19 -4.75
C ASN A 158 -21.43 -4.03 -5.87
N ALA A 159 -20.72 -2.90 -5.89
CA ALA A 159 -19.69 -2.62 -6.89
C ALA A 159 -18.37 -2.20 -6.22
N ALA A 160 -17.39 -3.10 -6.17
CA ALA A 160 -16.03 -2.78 -5.70
C ALA A 160 -15.37 -1.66 -6.55
N SER A 161 -15.81 -1.47 -7.80
CA SER A 161 -15.44 -0.34 -8.68
C SER A 161 -15.84 1.05 -8.14
N LEU A 162 -16.76 1.11 -7.16
CA LEU A 162 -17.19 2.34 -6.48
C LEU A 162 -16.56 2.50 -5.09
N ASN A 163 -15.69 1.57 -4.68
CA ASN A 163 -15.16 1.52 -3.32
C ASN A 163 -13.87 2.36 -3.18
N PHE A 164 -14.03 3.67 -3.15
CA PHE A 164 -12.95 4.66 -3.16
C PHE A 164 -12.47 5.07 -1.75
N TYR A 165 -11.43 5.91 -1.70
CA TYR A 165 -11.03 6.68 -0.51
C TYR A 165 -10.91 5.86 0.78
N LYS A 166 -10.03 4.85 0.76
CA LYS A 166 -9.67 4.03 1.92
C LYS A 166 -8.17 3.99 2.09
N SER A 167 -7.68 4.13 3.32
CA SER A 167 -6.26 3.95 3.57
C SER A 167 -6.02 3.18 4.85
N ILE A 168 -5.09 2.22 4.81
CA ILE A 168 -4.60 1.54 6.01
C ILE A 168 -3.09 1.71 6.04
N ARG A 169 -2.56 2.16 7.19
CA ARG A 169 -1.11 2.31 7.35
C ARG A 169 -0.58 2.09 8.76
N ASN A 170 0.68 1.64 8.81
CA ASN A 170 1.48 1.49 10.03
C ASN A 170 0.84 0.55 11.07
N ILE A 171 0.26 -0.56 10.64
CA ILE A 171 -0.33 -1.56 11.53
C ILE A 171 0.22 -2.95 11.21
N LYS A 172 0.05 -3.88 12.14
CA LYS A 172 0.26 -5.31 11.92
C LYS A 172 -1.06 -6.04 12.07
N ILE A 173 -1.27 -7.07 11.27
CA ILE A 173 -2.41 -7.98 11.40
C ILE A 173 -1.84 -9.37 11.60
N ASP A 174 -2.27 -10.02 12.68
CA ASP A 174 -1.73 -11.30 13.14
C ASP A 174 -2.85 -12.34 13.25
N THR A 175 -2.78 -13.38 12.43
CA THR A 175 -3.70 -14.52 12.45
C THR A 175 -3.04 -15.78 12.99
N THR A 176 -1.82 -15.73 13.51
CA THR A 176 -1.05 -16.91 13.94
C THR A 176 -1.70 -17.69 15.08
N ASN A 177 -2.58 -17.04 15.86
CA ASN A 177 -3.38 -17.70 16.91
C ASN A 177 -4.54 -18.53 16.35
N VAL A 178 -4.95 -18.30 15.11
CA VAL A 178 -6.02 -19.07 14.46
C VAL A 178 -5.44 -20.40 13.97
N LEU A 179 -6.17 -21.50 14.17
CA LEU A 179 -5.74 -22.83 13.71
C LEU A 179 -5.31 -22.81 12.24
N SER A 180 -4.21 -23.51 11.93
CA SER A 180 -3.64 -23.54 10.57
C SER A 180 -4.60 -24.10 9.52
N SER A 181 -5.58 -24.93 9.90
CA SER A 181 -6.58 -25.48 8.98
C SER A 181 -7.74 -24.53 8.67
N THR A 182 -7.90 -23.43 9.42
CA THR A 182 -8.99 -22.47 9.24
C THR A 182 -8.65 -21.47 8.15
N ALA A 183 -9.58 -21.24 7.21
CA ALA A 183 -9.41 -20.32 6.10
C ALA A 183 -9.69 -18.85 6.52
N VAL A 184 -8.87 -18.31 7.42
CA VAL A 184 -8.93 -16.90 7.84
C VAL A 184 -8.11 -16.03 6.90
N THR A 185 -8.61 -14.82 6.62
CA THR A 185 -7.91 -13.82 5.80
C THR A 185 -7.65 -12.56 6.62
N CYS A 186 -6.45 -11.98 6.55
CA CYS A 186 -6.13 -10.80 7.34
C CYS A 186 -6.90 -9.56 6.84
N LEU A 187 -7.03 -9.38 5.52
CA LEU A 187 -7.68 -8.21 4.93
C LEU A 187 -8.41 -8.53 3.62
N ASN A 188 -9.70 -8.19 3.54
CA ASN A 188 -10.37 -7.98 2.25
C ASN A 188 -10.09 -6.54 1.78
N TRP A 189 -9.40 -6.39 0.66
CA TRP A 189 -9.03 -5.12 0.03
C TRP A 189 -9.57 -4.98 -1.40
N ALA A 190 -10.82 -5.37 -1.62
CA ALA A 190 -11.54 -5.11 -2.87
C ALA A 190 -11.89 -3.62 -3.00
N VAL A 191 -11.00 -2.85 -3.62
CA VAL A 191 -11.07 -1.38 -3.66
C VAL A 191 -10.84 -0.81 -5.06
N SER A 192 -11.10 0.49 -5.19
CA SER A 192 -10.86 1.27 -6.40
C SER A 192 -9.85 2.42 -6.19
N GLN A 193 -9.90 3.47 -7.01
CA GLN A 193 -8.97 4.60 -6.95
C GLN A 193 -9.03 5.36 -5.60
N ALA A 194 -8.03 6.22 -5.39
CA ALA A 194 -7.85 7.01 -4.17
C ALA A 194 -7.72 6.15 -2.89
N THR A 195 -7.29 4.90 -3.04
CA THR A 195 -7.00 4.01 -1.92
C THR A 195 -5.50 3.76 -1.74
N SER A 196 -5.06 3.42 -0.53
CA SER A 196 -3.67 2.99 -0.31
C SER A 196 -3.52 2.08 0.90
N LEU A 197 -2.81 0.98 0.72
CA LEU A 197 -2.34 0.09 1.77
C LEU A 197 -0.82 0.25 1.88
N ARG A 198 -0.33 0.71 3.04
CA ARG A 198 1.08 1.15 3.19
C ARG A 198 1.69 0.80 4.55
N SER A 199 2.90 0.25 4.57
CA SER A 199 3.60 -0.04 5.84
C SER A 199 2.77 -0.95 6.75
N VAL A 200 2.28 -2.06 6.20
CA VAL A 200 1.48 -3.07 6.92
C VAL A 200 2.17 -4.42 6.86
N SER A 201 2.20 -5.13 7.99
CA SER A 201 2.72 -6.50 8.07
C SER A 201 1.61 -7.50 8.39
N PHE A 202 1.60 -8.62 7.67
CA PHE A 202 0.66 -9.72 7.81
C PHE A 202 1.42 -10.94 8.34
N ALA A 203 1.13 -11.32 9.59
CA ALA A 203 1.71 -12.49 10.23
C ALA A 203 0.69 -13.63 10.21
N MET A 204 1.01 -14.69 9.49
CA MET A 204 0.16 -15.87 9.32
C MET A 204 0.93 -17.11 9.74
N ALA A 205 0.22 -18.13 10.23
CA ALA A 205 0.88 -19.38 10.59
C ALA A 205 1.52 -20.02 9.33
N PRO A 206 2.76 -20.55 9.40
CA PRO A 206 3.35 -21.31 8.31
C PRO A 206 2.51 -22.53 7.95
N HIS A 207 2.50 -22.93 6.67
CA HIS A 207 1.75 -24.09 6.18
C HIS A 207 0.27 -24.10 6.59
N SER A 208 -0.34 -22.92 6.68
CA SER A 208 -1.76 -22.76 7.03
C SER A 208 -2.62 -22.46 5.80
N ALA A 209 -3.94 -22.49 5.97
CA ALA A 209 -4.94 -22.02 5.03
C ALA A 209 -5.14 -20.48 5.10
N HIS A 210 -4.26 -19.76 5.80
CA HIS A 210 -4.41 -18.32 6.00
C HIS A 210 -4.04 -17.53 4.75
N VAL A 211 -4.72 -16.40 4.54
CA VAL A 211 -4.45 -15.47 3.44
C VAL A 211 -4.13 -14.08 4.00
N GLY A 212 -3.15 -13.41 3.43
CA GLY A 212 -2.77 -12.06 3.85
C GLY A 212 -3.81 -11.04 3.38
N VAL A 213 -3.83 -10.78 2.08
CA VAL A 213 -4.80 -9.88 1.45
C VAL A 213 -5.59 -10.64 0.38
N ASP A 214 -6.90 -10.46 0.37
CA ASP A 214 -7.77 -10.89 -0.72
C ASP A 214 -8.55 -9.70 -1.30
N MET A 215 -9.02 -9.79 -2.54
CA MET A 215 -9.76 -8.73 -3.23
C MET A 215 -11.11 -9.25 -3.77
N VAL A 216 -11.92 -9.84 -2.89
CA VAL A 216 -13.21 -10.43 -3.29
C VAL A 216 -14.14 -9.39 -3.92
N GLY A 217 -14.71 -9.71 -5.09
CA GLY A 217 -15.59 -8.78 -5.82
C GLY A 217 -14.87 -7.82 -6.77
N GLY A 218 -13.53 -7.87 -6.85
CA GLY A 218 -12.77 -7.14 -7.87
C GLY A 218 -12.39 -5.72 -7.45
N GLY A 219 -12.39 -4.80 -8.42
CA GLY A 219 -12.16 -3.37 -8.20
C GLY A 219 -11.35 -2.71 -9.32
N SER A 220 -11.00 -1.44 -9.10
CA SER A 220 -10.22 -0.59 -10.03
C SER A 220 -9.16 0.20 -9.25
N GLY A 221 -8.36 -0.51 -8.46
CA GLY A 221 -7.33 0.05 -7.60
C GLY A 221 -6.15 0.62 -8.37
N THR A 222 -5.21 1.25 -7.65
CA THR A 222 -4.04 1.86 -8.29
C THR A 222 -2.73 1.61 -7.57
N PHE A 223 -2.71 1.55 -6.24
CA PHE A 223 -1.45 1.50 -5.51
C PHE A 223 -1.50 0.80 -4.14
N MET A 224 -0.51 -0.05 -3.88
CA MET A 224 -0.12 -0.48 -2.54
C MET A 224 1.38 -0.68 -2.46
N GLY A 225 1.93 -0.56 -1.25
CA GLY A 225 3.35 -0.84 -1.10
C GLY A 225 3.89 -0.77 0.31
N ASP A 226 5.15 -1.15 0.43
CA ASP A 226 5.84 -1.24 1.72
C ASP A 226 5.14 -2.26 2.64
N LEU A 227 4.84 -3.46 2.13
CA LEU A 227 4.10 -4.51 2.86
C LEU A 227 4.96 -5.76 3.09
N VAL A 228 4.70 -6.46 4.18
CA VAL A 228 5.40 -7.71 4.53
C VAL A 228 4.39 -8.81 4.82
N PHE A 229 4.53 -9.95 4.17
CA PHE A 229 3.70 -11.15 4.34
C PHE A 229 4.58 -12.28 4.85
N GLN A 230 4.20 -12.88 5.97
CA GLN A 230 4.96 -13.97 6.61
C GLN A 230 4.05 -15.18 6.81
N GLY A 231 4.45 -16.34 6.28
CA GLY A 231 3.67 -17.58 6.33
C GLY A 231 2.43 -17.56 5.44
N GLY A 232 1.45 -18.40 5.76
CA GLY A 232 0.17 -18.49 5.04
C GLY A 232 0.20 -19.29 3.73
N ALA A 233 -0.99 -19.66 3.26
CA ALA A 233 -1.17 -20.28 1.94
C ALA A 233 -0.91 -19.27 0.82
N VAL A 234 -1.47 -18.07 0.95
CA VAL A 234 -1.35 -17.00 -0.04
C VAL A 234 -1.03 -15.68 0.65
N GLY A 235 0.06 -15.03 0.26
CA GLY A 235 0.35 -13.68 0.73
C GLY A 235 -0.68 -12.67 0.22
N LEU A 236 -0.80 -12.57 -1.10
CA LEU A 236 -1.68 -11.62 -1.78
C LEU A 236 -2.50 -12.32 -2.88
N SER A 237 -3.82 -12.36 -2.71
CA SER A 237 -4.79 -12.79 -3.71
C SER A 237 -5.35 -11.56 -4.44
N VAL A 238 -5.08 -11.46 -5.74
CA VAL A 238 -5.40 -10.32 -6.60
C VAL A 238 -6.56 -10.67 -7.53
N ASN A 239 -7.61 -9.85 -7.41
CA ASN A 239 -8.71 -9.73 -8.35
C ASN A 239 -8.99 -8.23 -8.52
N ASN A 240 -8.48 -7.64 -9.59
CA ASN A 240 -8.64 -6.20 -9.84
C ASN A 240 -8.38 -5.88 -11.32
N GLN A 241 -8.81 -4.71 -11.81
CA GLN A 241 -8.53 -4.31 -13.19
C GLN A 241 -7.04 -3.96 -13.37
N GLN A 242 -6.50 -3.10 -12.51
CA GLN A 242 -5.10 -2.68 -12.57
C GLN A 242 -4.53 -2.41 -11.18
N PHE A 243 -3.21 -2.50 -11.04
CA PHE A 243 -2.53 -2.09 -9.81
C PHE A 243 -1.03 -1.86 -10.02
N HIS A 244 -0.47 -0.91 -9.26
CA HIS A 244 0.96 -0.81 -8.99
C HIS A 244 1.27 -1.31 -7.58
N PHE A 245 2.04 -2.38 -7.52
CA PHE A 245 2.53 -3.04 -6.32
C PHE A 245 3.99 -2.69 -6.13
N ARG A 246 4.36 -2.07 -5.00
CA ARG A 246 5.75 -1.61 -4.78
C ARG A 246 6.31 -2.03 -3.42
N ASN A 247 7.54 -2.53 -3.37
CA ASN A 247 8.22 -2.85 -2.11
C ASN A 247 7.39 -3.82 -1.26
N LEU A 248 7.20 -5.04 -1.76
CA LEU A 248 6.45 -6.10 -1.09
C LEU A 248 7.37 -7.28 -0.80
N SER A 249 7.32 -7.78 0.43
CA SER A 249 8.11 -8.93 0.86
C SER A 249 7.22 -10.11 1.22
N PHE A 250 7.45 -11.25 0.57
CA PHE A 250 6.77 -12.52 0.83
C PHE A 250 7.78 -13.50 1.41
N ILE A 251 7.54 -13.98 2.62
CA ILE A 251 8.48 -14.79 3.40
C ILE A 251 7.77 -16.06 3.87
N GLY A 252 8.15 -17.22 3.33
CA GLY A 252 7.59 -18.51 3.75
C GLY A 252 6.12 -18.73 3.36
N CYS A 253 5.57 -17.92 2.45
CA CYS A 253 4.25 -18.16 1.87
C CYS A 253 4.30 -19.39 0.95
N THR A 254 3.27 -20.24 0.93
CA THR A 254 3.17 -21.29 -0.10
C THR A 254 3.16 -20.65 -1.49
N THR A 255 2.23 -19.71 -1.71
CA THR A 255 2.20 -18.83 -2.88
C THR A 255 2.35 -17.39 -2.41
N GLY A 256 3.33 -16.64 -2.93
CA GLY A 256 3.47 -15.23 -2.61
C GLY A 256 2.28 -14.42 -3.10
N ILE A 257 2.03 -14.45 -4.41
CA ILE A 257 0.97 -13.71 -5.10
C ILE A 257 0.14 -14.69 -5.94
N SER A 258 -1.18 -14.66 -5.81
CA SER A 258 -2.12 -15.37 -6.68
C SER A 258 -2.96 -14.35 -7.44
N THR A 259 -3.14 -14.51 -8.74
CA THR A 259 -3.79 -13.52 -9.61
C THR A 259 -4.91 -14.18 -10.42
N SER A 260 -6.15 -14.03 -9.94
CA SER A 260 -7.34 -14.58 -10.61
C SER A 260 -7.86 -13.66 -11.72
N HIS A 261 -7.70 -12.35 -11.53
CA HIS A 261 -8.03 -11.33 -12.52
C HIS A 261 -7.13 -10.10 -12.36
N LEU A 262 -6.45 -9.71 -13.45
CA LEU A 262 -5.59 -8.54 -13.52
C LEU A 262 -5.34 -8.14 -14.98
N PHE A 263 -5.91 -7.03 -15.43
CA PHE A 263 -5.62 -6.51 -16.78
C PHE A 263 -4.16 -6.05 -16.86
N ILE A 264 -3.72 -5.24 -15.89
CA ILE A 264 -2.37 -4.67 -15.85
C ILE A 264 -1.83 -4.70 -14.41
N GLY A 265 -0.81 -5.53 -14.18
CA GLY A 265 -0.07 -5.59 -12.91
C GLY A 265 1.35 -5.08 -13.05
N VAL A 266 1.72 -4.03 -12.33
CA VAL A 266 3.13 -3.62 -12.21
C VAL A 266 3.63 -3.99 -10.82
N PHE A 267 4.58 -4.91 -10.77
CA PHE A 267 5.21 -5.43 -9.57
C PHE A 267 6.64 -4.91 -9.51
N GLN A 268 6.90 -3.93 -8.66
CA GLN A 268 8.20 -3.25 -8.57
C GLN A 268 8.83 -3.46 -7.20
N ASP A 269 10.12 -3.80 -7.14
CA ASP A 269 10.86 -4.00 -5.88
C ASP A 269 10.18 -5.09 -5.02
N ILE A 270 9.90 -6.24 -5.63
CA ILE A 270 9.27 -7.37 -4.93
C ILE A 270 10.33 -8.36 -4.49
N SER A 271 10.23 -8.85 -3.25
CA SER A 271 11.11 -9.89 -2.73
C SER A 271 10.32 -11.15 -2.36
N PHE A 272 10.71 -12.28 -2.94
CA PHE A 272 10.21 -13.61 -2.56
C PHE A 272 11.31 -14.40 -1.85
N THR A 273 11.03 -14.92 -0.66
CA THR A 273 11.97 -15.72 0.13
C THR A 273 11.27 -16.96 0.68
N ASP A 274 11.84 -18.13 0.40
CA ASP A 274 11.33 -19.43 0.89
C ASP A 274 9.87 -19.71 0.49
N CYS A 275 9.48 -19.29 -0.72
CA CYS A 275 8.15 -19.55 -1.29
C CYS A 275 8.16 -20.77 -2.20
N GLN A 276 7.06 -21.53 -2.27
CA GLN A 276 6.95 -22.58 -3.30
C GLN A 276 6.71 -21.95 -4.67
N VAL A 277 5.76 -21.02 -4.75
CA VAL A 277 5.45 -20.23 -5.94
C VAL A 277 5.55 -18.73 -5.61
N GLY A 278 6.24 -17.96 -6.46
CA GLY A 278 6.28 -16.51 -6.33
C GLY A 278 4.97 -15.85 -6.75
N ILE A 279 4.67 -15.91 -8.05
CA ILE A 279 3.46 -15.39 -8.68
C ILE A 279 2.74 -16.52 -9.41
N GLN A 280 1.50 -16.80 -9.01
CA GLN A 280 0.59 -17.71 -9.67
C GLN A 280 -0.42 -16.93 -10.51
N GLY A 281 -0.22 -16.94 -11.82
CA GLY A 281 -1.16 -16.52 -12.83
C GLY A 281 -2.26 -17.56 -13.03
N GLN A 282 -3.51 -17.11 -13.00
CA GLN A 282 -4.69 -17.93 -13.29
C GLN A 282 -4.80 -19.20 -12.41
N PRO A 283 -5.01 -19.06 -11.08
CA PRO A 283 -5.37 -20.19 -10.23
C PRO A 283 -6.62 -20.95 -10.75
N VAL A 284 -6.80 -22.19 -10.31
CA VAL A 284 -7.91 -23.06 -10.74
C VAL A 284 -9.25 -22.34 -10.59
N GLY A 285 -10.08 -22.41 -11.64
CA GLY A 285 -11.39 -21.74 -11.65
C GLY A 285 -11.37 -20.26 -12.03
N SER A 286 -10.21 -19.70 -12.41
CA SER A 286 -10.08 -18.31 -12.88
C SER A 286 -9.69 -18.21 -14.36
N GLY A 287 -9.89 -17.02 -14.96
CA GLY A 287 -9.60 -16.75 -16.38
C GLY A 287 -9.15 -15.31 -16.70
N GLY A 288 -8.92 -14.48 -15.68
CA GLY A 288 -8.75 -13.03 -15.84
C GLY A 288 -7.30 -12.52 -15.82
N PHE A 289 -6.29 -13.39 -15.79
CA PHE A 289 -4.88 -12.98 -15.75
C PHE A 289 -4.44 -12.45 -17.12
N ASN A 290 -4.13 -11.16 -17.31
CA ASN A 290 -3.79 -10.65 -18.66
C ASN A 290 -2.33 -10.19 -18.80
N SER A 291 -1.83 -9.31 -17.92
CA SER A 291 -0.45 -8.85 -18.07
C SER A 291 0.21 -8.49 -16.75
N ILE A 292 1.49 -8.88 -16.62
CA ILE A 292 2.31 -8.52 -15.47
C ILE A 292 3.69 -8.02 -15.92
N SER A 293 4.22 -7.06 -15.16
CA SER A 293 5.60 -6.60 -15.22
C SER A 293 6.26 -6.79 -13.86
N LEU A 294 7.33 -7.58 -13.79
CA LEU A 294 8.15 -7.77 -12.59
C LEU A 294 9.47 -7.01 -12.73
N ILE A 295 9.61 -5.91 -11.99
CA ILE A 295 10.66 -4.91 -12.17
C ILE A 295 11.48 -4.81 -10.88
N ASP A 296 12.81 -4.71 -10.98
CA ASP A 296 13.73 -4.44 -9.87
C ASP A 296 13.56 -5.42 -8.68
N SER A 297 13.29 -6.69 -8.99
CA SER A 297 12.82 -7.66 -7.99
C SER A 297 13.86 -8.73 -7.68
N VAL A 298 13.67 -9.42 -6.55
CA VAL A 298 14.55 -10.48 -6.07
C VAL A 298 13.78 -11.74 -5.66
N ALA A 299 14.37 -12.91 -5.89
CA ALA A 299 13.80 -14.18 -5.44
C ALA A 299 14.88 -15.10 -4.88
N THR A 300 14.67 -15.64 -3.68
CA THR A 300 15.60 -16.55 -3.01
C THR A 300 14.88 -17.80 -2.53
N ASN A 301 15.42 -18.98 -2.87
CA ASN A 301 14.86 -20.27 -2.47
C ASN A 301 13.39 -20.41 -2.90
N VAL A 302 13.14 -20.28 -4.20
CA VAL A 302 11.78 -20.35 -4.77
C VAL A 302 11.69 -21.49 -5.78
N GLY A 303 10.66 -22.34 -5.67
CA GLY A 303 10.45 -23.42 -6.64
C GLY A 303 10.18 -22.87 -8.04
N VAL A 304 9.07 -22.15 -8.18
CA VAL A 304 8.65 -21.49 -9.43
C VAL A 304 8.41 -20.01 -9.15
N LEU A 305 9.16 -19.10 -9.78
CA LEU A 305 8.96 -17.68 -9.54
C LEU A 305 7.68 -17.15 -10.20
N ILE A 306 7.43 -17.47 -11.47
CA ILE A 306 6.22 -17.10 -12.19
C ILE A 306 5.62 -18.35 -12.84
N LEU A 307 4.41 -18.71 -12.41
CA LEU A 307 3.54 -19.64 -13.11
C LEU A 307 2.55 -18.79 -13.89
N ALA A 308 2.53 -18.91 -15.21
CA ALA A 308 1.62 -18.14 -16.04
C ALA A 308 0.80 -19.06 -16.96
N PRO A 309 -0.40 -18.64 -17.38
CA PRO A 309 -1.20 -19.42 -18.32
C PRO A 309 -0.54 -19.46 -19.71
N PRO A 310 -0.97 -20.40 -20.58
CA PRO A 310 -0.57 -20.44 -21.97
C PRO A 310 -0.94 -19.14 -22.69
N GLN A 311 -0.16 -18.78 -23.70
CA GLN A 311 -0.40 -17.62 -24.54
C GLN A 311 -0.60 -18.04 -26.00
N THR A 312 -1.31 -17.22 -26.77
CA THR A 312 -1.46 -17.30 -28.22
C THR A 312 -1.30 -15.91 -28.83
N THR A 313 -1.29 -15.82 -30.16
CA THR A 313 -1.28 -14.53 -30.86
C THR A 313 -2.57 -13.71 -30.65
N SER A 314 -3.68 -14.35 -30.27
CA SER A 314 -4.95 -13.70 -29.95
C SER A 314 -5.18 -13.49 -28.45
N ASP A 315 -4.43 -14.19 -27.59
CA ASP A 315 -4.50 -14.09 -26.14
C ASP A 315 -3.08 -14.07 -25.54
N ILE A 316 -2.54 -12.86 -25.41
CA ILE A 316 -1.09 -12.63 -25.25
C ILE A 316 -0.58 -12.99 -23.85
N ARG A 317 -1.40 -12.81 -22.80
CA ARG A 317 -1.05 -13.13 -21.40
C ARG A 317 0.37 -12.67 -21.01
N ALA A 318 0.68 -11.40 -21.26
CA ALA A 318 2.06 -10.89 -21.33
C ALA A 318 2.80 -10.96 -19.99
N VAL A 319 4.09 -11.28 -20.05
CA VAL A 319 5.01 -11.23 -18.90
C VAL A 319 6.23 -10.41 -19.30
N VAL A 320 6.50 -9.34 -18.56
CA VAL A 320 7.72 -8.54 -18.66
C VAL A 320 8.53 -8.73 -17.38
N ILE A 321 9.83 -8.98 -17.53
CA ILE A 321 10.78 -9.02 -16.41
C ILE A 321 11.87 -7.99 -16.71
N ASP A 322 12.15 -7.10 -15.77
CA ASP A 322 13.25 -6.13 -15.86
C ASP A 322 14.05 -6.14 -14.56
N ASN A 323 15.37 -6.33 -14.69
CA ASN A 323 16.32 -6.30 -13.59
C ASN A 323 15.94 -7.24 -12.42
N LEU A 324 15.79 -8.52 -12.73
CA LEU A 324 15.52 -9.57 -11.74
C LEU A 324 16.83 -10.25 -11.30
N SER A 325 16.95 -10.49 -10.00
CA SER A 325 18.05 -11.23 -9.39
C SER A 325 17.52 -12.44 -8.62
N THR A 326 18.02 -13.63 -8.92
CA THR A 326 17.56 -14.87 -8.29
C THR A 326 18.70 -15.66 -7.66
N SER A 327 18.39 -16.39 -6.59
CA SER A 327 19.31 -17.32 -5.93
C SER A 327 18.55 -18.58 -5.49
N ARG A 328 18.97 -19.76 -5.96
CA ARG A 328 18.26 -21.03 -5.70
C ARG A 328 16.80 -20.96 -6.15
N VAL A 329 16.59 -20.62 -7.41
CA VAL A 329 15.27 -20.58 -8.03
C VAL A 329 15.23 -21.65 -9.12
N ALA A 330 14.36 -22.65 -9.02
CA ALA A 330 14.40 -23.77 -9.96
C ALA A 330 13.91 -23.36 -11.35
N ASN A 331 12.77 -22.68 -11.44
CA ASN A 331 12.23 -22.12 -12.68
C ASN A 331 11.82 -20.66 -12.49
N ILE A 332 12.26 -19.77 -13.37
CA ILE A 332 11.85 -18.36 -13.32
C ILE A 332 10.45 -18.19 -13.91
N LEU A 333 10.19 -18.76 -15.10
CA LEU A 333 8.90 -18.71 -15.75
C LEU A 333 8.52 -20.07 -16.29
N ILE A 334 7.34 -20.55 -15.91
CA ILE A 334 6.70 -21.70 -16.54
C ILE A 334 5.36 -21.28 -17.16
N SER A 335 4.98 -21.97 -18.22
CA SER A 335 3.63 -21.96 -18.78
C SER A 335 2.93 -23.24 -18.33
N SER A 336 1.76 -23.15 -17.72
CA SER A 336 1.04 -24.34 -17.25
C SER A 336 -0.43 -24.32 -17.66
N SER A 337 -0.91 -25.47 -18.13
CA SER A 337 -2.30 -25.81 -18.36
C SER A 337 -2.65 -27.11 -17.61
N PRO A 338 -3.94 -27.50 -17.53
CA PRO A 338 -4.29 -28.81 -16.98
C PRO A 338 -3.64 -30.00 -17.71
N ALA A 339 -3.28 -29.83 -19.00
CA ALA A 339 -2.76 -30.91 -19.84
C ALA A 339 -1.22 -31.00 -19.85
N ALA A 340 -0.52 -29.88 -19.63
CA ALA A 340 0.93 -29.83 -19.74
C ALA A 340 1.53 -28.60 -19.02
N THR A 341 2.76 -28.77 -18.57
CA THR A 341 3.64 -27.70 -18.06
C THR A 341 4.87 -27.59 -18.93
N THR A 342 5.25 -26.37 -19.29
CA THR A 342 6.44 -26.06 -20.11
C THR A 342 7.33 -25.06 -19.37
N ILE A 343 8.62 -25.35 -19.31
CA ILE A 343 9.62 -24.39 -18.80
C ILE A 343 9.88 -23.36 -19.90
N VAL A 344 9.61 -22.08 -19.61
CA VAL A 344 9.75 -20.97 -20.57
C VAL A 344 11.04 -20.19 -20.32
N LEU A 345 11.36 -19.95 -19.04
CA LEU A 345 12.64 -19.38 -18.61
C LEU A 345 13.17 -20.20 -17.42
N PRO A 346 14.19 -21.05 -17.62
CA PRO A 346 14.78 -21.83 -16.54
C PRO A 346 15.47 -20.91 -15.51
N GLY A 347 15.52 -21.37 -14.26
CA GLY A 347 16.29 -20.73 -13.21
C GLY A 347 17.64 -21.41 -12.96
N ASN A 348 18.20 -21.16 -11.78
CA ASN A 348 19.34 -21.87 -11.24
C ASN A 348 18.99 -22.40 -9.84
N ALA A 349 18.66 -23.68 -9.74
CA ALA A 349 18.16 -24.30 -8.51
C ALA A 349 19.19 -24.32 -7.37
N THR A 350 20.48 -24.24 -7.68
CA THR A 350 21.57 -24.34 -6.69
C THR A 350 22.39 -23.06 -6.54
N GLY A 351 22.19 -22.07 -7.41
CA GLY A 351 23.05 -20.89 -7.48
C GLY A 351 22.32 -19.62 -7.90
N PHE A 352 23.12 -18.63 -8.28
CA PHE A 352 22.66 -17.29 -8.66
C PHE A 352 22.35 -17.20 -10.16
N LEU A 353 21.39 -16.36 -10.52
CA LEU A 353 21.12 -15.93 -11.90
C LEU A 353 20.57 -14.50 -11.91
N SER A 354 20.98 -13.69 -12.89
CA SER A 354 20.43 -12.35 -13.13
C SER A 354 19.78 -12.30 -14.51
N VAL A 355 18.58 -11.72 -14.57
CA VAL A 355 17.81 -11.51 -15.81
C VAL A 355 17.70 -10.00 -16.04
N PRO A 356 18.46 -9.44 -17.00
CA PRO A 356 18.46 -8.01 -17.27
C PRO A 356 17.12 -7.51 -17.80
N SER A 357 16.61 -8.11 -18.87
CA SER A 357 15.29 -7.84 -19.43
C SER A 357 14.80 -9.05 -20.21
N TYR A 358 13.52 -9.38 -20.07
CA TYR A 358 12.89 -10.51 -20.73
C TYR A 358 11.42 -10.21 -21.00
N VAL A 359 10.93 -10.58 -22.19
CA VAL A 359 9.53 -10.41 -22.56
C VAL A 359 8.97 -11.72 -23.11
N ARG A 360 7.79 -12.07 -22.63
CA ARG A 360 6.90 -13.07 -23.23
C ARG A 360 5.62 -12.36 -23.65
N GLY A 361 5.28 -12.40 -24.94
CA GLY A 361 4.08 -11.73 -25.48
C GLY A 361 4.32 -11.09 -26.84
N MET A 362 3.63 -9.98 -27.13
CA MET A 362 3.81 -9.20 -28.36
C MET A 362 4.81 -8.05 -28.15
N VAL A 363 5.83 -7.99 -29.00
CA VAL A 363 6.84 -6.92 -29.03
C VAL A 363 6.70 -6.13 -30.32
N TYR A 364 6.88 -4.83 -30.25
CA TYR A 364 6.78 -3.95 -31.43
C TYR A 364 8.11 -3.24 -31.67
N ASN A 365 8.68 -3.45 -32.87
CA ASN A 365 9.78 -2.64 -33.41
C ASN A 365 9.40 -2.26 -34.85
N GLN A 366 8.58 -1.22 -34.99
CA GLN A 366 7.85 -0.83 -36.22
C GLN A 366 6.81 -1.85 -36.70
N THR A 367 7.06 -3.15 -36.53
CA THR A 367 6.12 -4.24 -36.80
C THR A 367 5.88 -5.08 -35.54
N ALA A 368 4.77 -5.81 -35.52
CA ALA A 368 4.37 -6.67 -34.41
C ALA A 368 5.05 -8.04 -34.50
N ASN A 369 5.72 -8.47 -33.43
CA ASN A 369 6.40 -9.76 -33.32
C ASN A 369 5.92 -10.51 -32.07
N PHE A 370 5.32 -11.68 -32.26
CA PHE A 370 4.91 -12.54 -31.15
C PHE A 370 6.09 -13.40 -30.69
N THR A 371 6.44 -13.31 -29.41
CA THR A 371 7.51 -14.10 -28.82
C THR A 371 7.01 -15.06 -27.74
N GLY A 372 7.46 -16.31 -27.83
CA GLY A 372 7.36 -17.33 -26.78
C GLY A 372 8.15 -16.98 -25.52
N GLY A 373 8.99 -15.94 -25.60
CA GLY A 373 9.99 -15.59 -24.61
C GLY A 373 11.28 -15.14 -25.28
N GLU A 374 11.66 -13.87 -25.11
CA GLU A 374 12.88 -13.30 -25.67
C GLU A 374 13.62 -12.50 -24.61
N THR A 375 14.95 -12.65 -24.58
CA THR A 375 15.82 -11.84 -23.71
C THR A 375 16.23 -10.59 -24.46
N PHE A 376 16.13 -9.45 -23.80
CA PHE A 376 16.60 -8.17 -24.33
C PHE A 376 17.87 -7.76 -23.60
N THR A 377 18.69 -6.95 -24.28
CA THR A 377 19.75 -6.22 -23.58
C THR A 377 19.12 -5.29 -22.55
N TYR A 378 19.88 -5.01 -21.48
CA TYR A 378 19.45 -4.16 -20.37
C TYR A 378 18.77 -2.87 -20.86
N LEU A 379 17.56 -2.60 -20.36
CA LEU A 379 16.84 -1.35 -20.63
C LEU A 379 17.63 -0.18 -20.04
N SER A 380 18.12 0.72 -20.89
CA SER A 380 18.91 1.87 -20.42
C SER A 380 18.03 2.85 -19.64
N LYS A 381 18.16 2.81 -18.30
CA LYS A 381 17.47 3.72 -17.38
C LYS A 381 18.24 5.06 -17.30
N PRO A 382 17.61 6.21 -17.60
CA PRO A 382 18.26 7.52 -17.44
C PRO A 382 18.80 7.71 -16.02
N SER A 383 20.02 8.22 -15.88
CA SER A 383 20.69 8.31 -14.57
C SER A 383 19.92 9.15 -13.54
N SER A 384 19.19 10.17 -14.00
CA SER A 384 18.33 11.03 -13.18
C SER A 384 17.09 10.35 -12.62
N MET A 385 16.70 9.18 -13.14
CA MET A 385 15.53 8.41 -12.69
C MET A 385 15.90 7.20 -11.83
N ARG A 386 17.19 6.97 -11.57
CA ARG A 386 17.68 5.81 -10.81
C ARG A 386 17.83 6.16 -9.33
N ALA A 387 17.71 5.15 -8.48
CA ALA A 387 18.06 5.29 -7.07
C ALA A 387 19.56 5.62 -6.91
N SER A 388 19.94 6.19 -5.76
CA SER A 388 21.31 6.54 -5.44
C SER A 388 22.03 5.44 -4.64
N GLY A 389 23.33 5.61 -4.38
CA GLY A 389 24.12 4.70 -3.55
C GLY A 389 24.31 3.31 -4.18
N SER A 390 24.14 2.25 -3.40
CA SER A 390 24.27 0.86 -3.86
C SER A 390 23.11 0.38 -4.75
N ARG A 391 22.04 1.16 -4.88
CA ARG A 391 20.81 0.83 -5.63
C ARG A 391 20.75 1.46 -7.02
N THR A 392 21.87 1.92 -7.58
CA THR A 392 21.96 2.66 -8.87
C THR A 392 21.45 1.93 -10.11
N LYS A 393 21.13 0.63 -10.02
CA LYS A 393 20.48 -0.14 -11.09
C LYS A 393 18.96 -0.12 -11.04
N LEU A 394 18.39 0.34 -9.93
CA LEU A 394 16.95 0.36 -9.67
C LEU A 394 16.36 1.71 -10.03
N TRP A 395 15.08 1.73 -10.38
CA TRP A 395 14.31 2.97 -10.45
C TRP A 395 14.24 3.64 -9.08
N TYR A 396 14.22 4.97 -9.08
CA TYR A 396 14.00 5.72 -7.85
C TYR A 396 12.59 5.44 -7.31
N THR A 397 12.51 5.14 -6.01
CA THR A 397 11.25 4.95 -5.29
C THR A 397 11.29 5.71 -3.98
N LYS A 398 10.12 6.21 -3.55
CA LYS A 398 9.97 6.86 -2.25
C LYS A 398 8.59 6.58 -1.67
N SER A 399 8.55 6.08 -0.45
CA SER A 399 7.31 5.92 0.32
C SER A 399 6.76 7.29 0.71
N LYS A 400 5.43 7.39 0.86
CA LYS A 400 4.80 8.60 1.39
C LYS A 400 5.39 8.89 2.79
N PRO A 401 6.00 10.06 3.02
CA PRO A 401 6.56 10.41 4.32
C PRO A 401 5.51 10.33 5.43
N VAL A 402 5.90 9.75 6.57
CA VAL A 402 5.07 9.69 7.79
C VAL A 402 5.51 10.70 8.85
N PHE A 403 6.69 11.31 8.69
CA PHE A 403 7.24 12.31 9.61
C PHE A 403 7.31 11.82 11.07
N SER A 404 7.74 10.58 11.26
CA SER A 404 7.78 9.89 12.57
C SER A 404 8.69 10.57 13.61
N THR A 405 9.67 11.35 13.17
CA THR A 405 10.61 12.08 14.04
C THR A 405 10.20 13.52 14.34
N LEU A 406 9.10 13.99 13.74
CA LEU A 406 8.62 15.35 13.93
C LEU A 406 7.94 15.48 15.30
N ALA A 407 8.38 16.46 16.10
CA ALA A 407 7.67 16.82 17.32
C ALA A 407 6.33 17.52 16.98
N ALA A 408 5.31 17.36 17.83
CA ALA A 408 4.01 18.01 17.62
C ALA A 408 4.11 19.54 17.53
N THR A 409 5.08 20.17 18.21
CA THR A 409 5.37 21.62 18.15
C THR A 409 5.93 22.09 16.80
N SER A 410 6.38 21.16 15.96
CA SER A 410 6.81 21.41 14.57
C SER A 410 5.69 21.15 13.56
N VAL A 411 4.47 20.85 14.03
CA VAL A 411 3.25 20.75 13.23
C VAL A 411 2.40 21.99 13.47
N VAL A 412 2.13 22.73 12.40
CA VAL A 412 1.38 23.98 12.42
C VAL A 412 -0.03 23.69 11.94
N ASN A 413 -0.98 23.63 12.86
CA ASN A 413 -2.40 23.49 12.51
C ASN A 413 -2.94 24.83 11.98
N VAL A 414 -3.31 24.87 10.70
CA VAL A 414 -3.79 26.08 10.00
C VAL A 414 -5.00 26.74 10.68
N LYS A 415 -5.85 25.96 11.36
CA LYS A 415 -7.04 26.49 12.03
C LYS A 415 -6.74 27.33 13.26
N TYR A 416 -5.55 27.19 13.86
CA TYR A 416 -5.07 28.09 14.91
C TYR A 416 -4.56 29.44 14.36
N HIS A 417 -4.57 29.61 13.04
CA HIS A 417 -4.11 30.79 12.32
C HIS A 417 -5.22 31.44 11.47
N GLY A 418 -6.49 31.25 11.85
CA GLY A 418 -7.63 31.91 11.22
C GLY A 418 -8.15 31.25 9.94
N VAL A 419 -7.63 30.08 9.57
CA VAL A 419 -8.18 29.26 8.48
C VAL A 419 -9.40 28.48 8.99
N ILE A 420 -10.52 28.51 8.27
CA ILE A 420 -11.80 27.98 8.74
C ILE A 420 -12.06 26.55 8.22
N GLY A 421 -11.99 26.35 6.90
CA GLY A 421 -12.25 25.06 6.26
C GLY A 421 -13.72 24.62 6.24
N ASP A 422 -14.65 25.56 6.20
CA ASP A 422 -16.11 25.36 6.21
C ASP A 422 -16.74 25.18 4.81
N GLY A 423 -15.96 25.25 3.74
CA GLY A 423 -16.43 25.16 2.36
C GLY A 423 -17.12 26.44 1.84
N VAL A 424 -17.11 27.54 2.59
CA VAL A 424 -17.78 28.81 2.26
C VAL A 424 -16.83 30.00 2.40
N THR A 425 -16.14 30.11 3.54
CA THR A 425 -15.20 31.19 3.84
C THR A 425 -14.02 31.15 2.88
N ASP A 426 -13.61 32.31 2.35
CA ASP A 426 -12.39 32.43 1.57
C ASP A 426 -11.15 32.30 2.46
N ASP A 427 -10.56 31.11 2.46
CA ASP A 427 -9.40 30.79 3.30
C ASP A 427 -8.07 31.18 2.63
N LEU A 428 -8.07 31.70 1.40
CA LEU A 428 -6.84 31.90 0.61
C LEU A 428 -5.81 32.76 1.35
N ALA A 429 -6.21 33.95 1.81
CA ALA A 429 -5.28 34.89 2.44
C ALA A 429 -4.67 34.33 3.73
N ALA A 430 -5.49 33.66 4.54
CA ALA A 430 -5.05 33.04 5.79
C ALA A 430 -4.12 31.85 5.53
N ILE A 431 -4.46 30.96 4.58
CA ILE A 431 -3.61 29.84 4.20
C ILE A 431 -2.27 30.34 3.64
N GLN A 432 -2.30 31.33 2.76
CA GLN A 432 -1.09 31.90 2.17
C GLN A 432 -0.17 32.51 3.24
N ALA A 433 -0.72 33.20 4.23
CA ALA A 433 0.04 33.75 5.34
C ALA A 433 0.74 32.66 6.16
N VAL A 434 0.05 31.54 6.46
CA VAL A 434 0.63 30.39 7.16
C VAL A 434 1.76 29.77 6.34
N ILE A 435 1.52 29.50 5.05
CA ILE A 435 2.54 28.93 4.16
C ILE A 435 3.77 29.84 4.10
N ASN A 436 3.59 31.15 3.89
CA ASN A 436 4.69 32.11 3.82
C ASN A 436 5.50 32.17 5.13
N THR A 437 4.84 32.01 6.27
CA THR A 437 5.49 32.04 7.59
C THR A 437 6.37 30.82 7.83
N TYR A 438 5.92 29.63 7.37
CA TYR A 438 6.55 28.36 7.76
C TYR A 438 7.31 27.64 6.65
N ALA A 439 7.19 28.07 5.39
CA ALA A 439 7.98 27.52 4.30
C ALA A 439 9.48 27.63 4.59
N GLY A 440 10.22 26.55 4.32
CA GLY A 440 11.67 26.49 4.53
C GLY A 440 12.12 26.39 5.99
N THR A 441 11.21 26.48 6.96
CA THR A 441 11.55 26.36 8.40
C THR A 441 11.70 24.91 8.87
N GLY A 442 11.36 23.94 8.03
CA GLY A 442 11.26 22.53 8.39
C GLY A 442 9.99 22.15 9.16
N LYS A 443 9.11 23.11 9.47
CA LYS A 443 7.79 22.84 10.04
C LYS A 443 6.80 22.33 8.99
N MET A 444 5.87 21.51 9.43
CA MET A 444 4.77 20.98 8.61
C MET A 444 3.53 21.85 8.77
N VAL A 445 2.99 22.37 7.67
CA VAL A 445 1.67 23.00 7.62
C VAL A 445 0.62 21.90 7.54
N TYR A 446 -0.15 21.76 8.62
CA TYR A 446 -1.15 20.73 8.81
C TYR A 446 -2.56 21.28 8.61
N PHE A 447 -3.32 20.61 7.74
CA PHE A 447 -4.71 20.91 7.47
C PHE A 447 -5.59 19.86 8.15
N PRO A 448 -6.22 20.17 9.30
CA PRO A 448 -7.31 19.35 9.83
C PRO A 448 -8.38 19.10 8.76
N TYR A 449 -9.24 18.12 8.93
CA TYR A 449 -10.24 17.87 7.89
C TYR A 449 -11.16 19.10 7.71
N GLY A 450 -11.46 19.41 6.47
CA GLY A 450 -12.22 20.58 6.06
C GLY A 450 -12.19 20.74 4.54
N VAL A 451 -13.04 21.63 4.06
CA VAL A 451 -13.07 22.07 2.66
C VAL A 451 -12.65 23.53 2.65
N TYR A 452 -11.45 23.78 2.18
CA TYR A 452 -10.80 25.08 2.22
C TYR A 452 -11.03 25.80 0.88
N ARG A 453 -11.98 26.74 0.85
CA ARG A 453 -12.29 27.49 -0.35
C ARG A 453 -11.19 28.53 -0.59
N ILE A 454 -10.71 28.63 -1.83
CA ILE A 454 -9.77 29.67 -2.26
C ILE A 454 -10.27 30.35 -3.54
N SER A 455 -10.06 31.66 -3.66
CA SER A 455 -10.54 32.47 -4.80
C SER A 455 -9.51 32.85 -5.86
N ALA A 456 -8.24 32.52 -5.63
CA ALA A 456 -7.13 32.68 -6.57
C ALA A 456 -6.02 31.67 -6.28
N THR A 457 -4.96 31.68 -7.08
CA THR A 457 -3.81 30.77 -6.94
C THR A 457 -3.23 30.80 -5.53
N LEU A 458 -3.16 29.62 -4.89
CA LEU A 458 -2.37 29.41 -3.69
C LEU A 458 -0.92 29.10 -4.08
N TYR A 459 0.04 29.87 -3.57
CA TYR A 459 1.46 29.68 -3.86
C TYR A 459 2.18 28.94 -2.72
N ALA A 460 2.84 27.84 -3.05
CA ALA A 460 3.68 27.06 -2.14
C ALA A 460 5.17 27.23 -2.53
N PRO A 461 5.93 28.10 -1.85
CA PRO A 461 7.35 28.29 -2.12
C PRO A 461 8.19 27.05 -1.78
N PRO A 462 9.44 26.95 -2.30
CA PRO A 462 10.33 25.84 -2.00
C PRO A 462 10.52 25.61 -0.49
N GLY A 463 10.61 24.34 -0.09
CA GLY A 463 10.74 23.95 1.31
C GLY A 463 9.41 23.93 2.10
N THR A 464 8.28 24.14 1.43
CA THR A 464 6.94 23.95 2.02
C THR A 464 6.65 22.46 2.26
N ILE A 465 6.18 22.11 3.46
CA ILE A 465 5.71 20.76 3.81
C ILE A 465 4.23 20.86 4.18
N ILE A 466 3.34 20.21 3.41
CA ILE A 466 1.88 20.22 3.64
C ILE A 466 1.38 18.80 3.94
N GLN A 467 0.51 18.67 4.93
CA GLN A 467 -0.13 17.40 5.27
C GLN A 467 -1.60 17.61 5.68
N GLY A 468 -2.53 16.91 5.02
CA GLY A 468 -3.94 16.90 5.39
C GLY A 468 -4.32 15.80 6.38
N GLU A 469 -5.36 16.02 7.16
CA GLU A 469 -6.08 15.01 7.95
C GLU A 469 -7.17 14.35 7.08
N ALA A 470 -7.21 13.02 7.09
CA ALA A 470 -8.08 12.26 6.20
C ALA A 470 -7.92 12.69 4.72
N TRP A 471 -8.97 13.26 4.11
CA TRP A 471 -8.96 13.82 2.75
C TRP A 471 -9.37 15.29 2.75
N ALA A 472 -8.75 16.09 3.63
CA ALA A 472 -8.85 17.55 3.61
C ALA A 472 -8.64 18.09 2.18
N SER A 473 -9.48 19.02 1.76
CA SER A 473 -9.58 19.45 0.35
C SER A 473 -9.43 20.94 0.20
N ILE A 474 -8.62 21.38 -0.76
CA ILE A 474 -8.61 22.77 -1.23
C ILE A 474 -9.57 22.84 -2.42
N ARG A 475 -10.58 23.72 -2.34
CA ARG A 475 -11.59 23.90 -3.39
C ARG A 475 -11.38 25.24 -4.08
N ALA A 476 -11.02 25.19 -5.35
CA ALA A 476 -11.01 26.39 -6.20
C ALA A 476 -12.45 26.89 -6.41
N ASP A 477 -12.65 28.17 -6.15
CA ASP A 477 -13.94 28.83 -6.30
C ASP A 477 -13.71 30.32 -6.54
N SER A 478 -13.80 30.73 -7.80
CA SER A 478 -13.59 32.10 -8.24
C SER A 478 -14.49 33.11 -7.50
N GLY A 479 -15.59 32.69 -6.88
CA GLY A 479 -16.62 33.60 -6.40
C GLY A 479 -17.04 34.56 -7.52
N SER A 480 -17.14 35.85 -7.21
CA SER A 480 -17.48 36.88 -8.19
C SER A 480 -16.32 37.35 -9.07
N SER A 481 -15.07 36.90 -8.84
CA SER A 481 -13.90 37.41 -9.57
C SER A 481 -13.75 36.81 -10.97
N GLY A 482 -14.32 35.63 -11.20
CA GLY A 482 -14.10 34.87 -12.45
C GLY A 482 -12.66 34.39 -12.65
N PHE A 483 -11.81 34.34 -11.60
CA PHE A 483 -10.38 34.05 -11.74
C PHE A 483 -10.04 32.76 -12.52
N TRP A 484 -10.86 31.70 -12.41
CA TRP A 484 -10.73 30.46 -13.20
C TRP A 484 -11.87 30.23 -14.20
N SER A 485 -12.56 31.29 -14.66
CA SER A 485 -13.67 31.14 -15.62
C SER A 485 -13.25 31.25 -17.10
N ASP A 486 -12.01 31.60 -17.40
CA ASP A 486 -11.51 31.75 -18.77
C ASP A 486 -10.60 30.57 -19.15
N GLU A 487 -11.06 29.74 -20.11
CA GLU A 487 -10.26 28.62 -20.63
C GLU A 487 -9.13 29.07 -21.56
N SER A 488 -9.19 30.30 -22.08
CA SER A 488 -8.14 30.90 -22.91
C SER A 488 -6.99 31.49 -22.09
N ASP A 489 -7.21 31.72 -20.78
CA ASP A 489 -6.21 32.15 -19.81
C ASP A 489 -6.25 31.28 -18.52
N PRO A 490 -5.91 29.98 -18.61
CA PRO A 490 -6.03 29.07 -17.48
C PRO A 490 -5.01 29.40 -16.39
N GLN A 491 -5.50 29.59 -15.16
CA GLN A 491 -4.66 29.86 -13.99
C GLN A 491 -4.49 28.61 -13.10
N PRO A 492 -3.32 28.39 -12.47
CA PRO A 492 -3.13 27.28 -11.55
C PRO A 492 -3.92 27.50 -10.25
N VAL A 493 -4.53 26.45 -9.71
CA VAL A 493 -5.15 26.48 -8.38
C VAL A 493 -4.09 26.48 -7.27
N LEU A 494 -3.12 25.57 -7.38
CA LEU A 494 -1.96 25.46 -6.50
C LEU A 494 -0.69 25.59 -7.36
N GLN A 495 0.14 26.60 -7.07
CA GLN A 495 1.44 26.79 -7.71
C GLN A 495 2.55 26.32 -6.77
N ILE A 496 3.24 25.24 -7.13
CA ILE A 496 4.35 24.66 -6.35
C ILE A 496 5.68 25.16 -6.90
N GLY A 497 6.29 26.14 -6.22
CA GLY A 497 7.49 26.83 -6.68
C GLY A 497 7.29 27.66 -7.95
N LYS A 498 8.32 28.42 -8.31
CA LYS A 498 8.41 29.18 -9.57
C LYS A 498 9.36 28.49 -10.56
N PRO A 499 9.30 28.83 -11.86
CA PRO A 499 10.28 28.33 -12.83
C PRO A 499 11.71 28.55 -12.36
N GLY A 500 12.50 27.48 -12.30
CA GLY A 500 13.90 27.50 -11.85
C GLY A 500 14.10 27.19 -10.36
N ASP A 501 13.04 27.22 -9.55
CA ASP A 501 13.13 26.86 -8.14
C ASP A 501 13.50 25.38 -7.96
N LYS A 502 14.23 25.10 -6.88
CA LYS A 502 14.59 23.75 -6.45
C LYS A 502 14.23 23.58 -4.97
N GLY A 503 13.77 22.38 -4.62
CA GLY A 503 13.51 21.98 -3.23
C GLY A 503 14.24 20.69 -2.88
N ALA A 504 14.33 20.41 -1.58
CA ALA A 504 14.74 19.10 -1.09
C ALA A 504 13.49 18.21 -0.94
N SER A 505 13.64 16.91 -1.23
CA SER A 505 12.56 15.93 -1.11
C SER A 505 12.53 15.27 0.26
#